data_AF-A0A7X9BKC3-F1
#
_entry.id   AF-A0A7X9BKC3-F1
#
_cell.length_a   1.000
_cell.length_b   1.000
_cell.length_c   1.000
_cell.angle_alpha   90.00
_cell.angle_beta   90.00
_cell.angle_gamma   90.00
#
_symmetry.space_group_name_H-M   'P 1'
#
loop_
_entity.id
_entity.type
_entity.pdbx_description
1 polymer ?
#
loop_
_entity_poly.entity_id
_entity_poly.type
_entity_poly.pdbx_seq_one_letter_code
_entity_poly.pdbx_strand_id
1 'polypeptide(L)'
;MADKTIPLWSLESIYPSIESKEHQEAKTNLKNGLSELASLVATKPSREDFPSWLNSYLEKYNKTISLFQSMYAYAHAIYSCDTTNTAFLNNLSQIEQALVEVQDIGFLFTKILTEHKQALPNFYTAYPQYTSYSFILNEYIEGDSHYMSREEENLANSLQRYASSAWSRLQEQIISSLVDAETGKTFNELRNEAYAQERTVRKTAFEKERALLKSSEIAIAACLNNIKGATLELNKKRSWEEPIDKALFANRLSKKSLDALISAIEDSL
;
A
#
# COMPACT_ATOMS: atom_id res chain seq x y z
N MET A 1 16.43 -38.75 7.73
CA MET A 1 16.44 -37.48 6.98
C MET A 1 16.79 -36.41 7.98
N ALA A 2 17.86 -35.64 7.78
CA ALA A 2 18.17 -34.54 8.67
C ALA A 2 16.99 -33.56 8.63
N ASP A 3 16.32 -33.39 9.75
CA ASP A 3 15.31 -32.37 9.98
C ASP A 3 16.02 -31.01 9.84
N LYS A 4 16.09 -30.52 8.61
CA LYS A 4 16.64 -29.20 8.32
C LYS A 4 15.53 -28.21 8.65
N THR A 5 15.42 -27.87 9.94
CA THR A 5 14.74 -26.67 10.38
C THR A 5 15.35 -25.50 9.62
N ILE A 6 14.55 -24.90 8.74
CA ILE A 6 14.93 -23.70 8.01
C ILE A 6 15.13 -22.61 9.08
N PRO A 7 16.27 -21.88 9.07
CA PRO A 7 16.49 -20.83 10.05
C PRO A 7 15.42 -19.75 9.90
N LEU A 8 14.75 -19.42 11.00
CA LEU A 8 13.75 -18.36 11.07
C LEU A 8 14.35 -17.11 11.72
N TRP A 9 13.84 -15.95 11.31
CA TRP A 9 14.16 -14.70 11.98
C TRP A 9 13.68 -14.77 13.44
N SER A 10 14.52 -14.33 14.39
CA SER A 10 14.07 -14.10 15.76
C SER A 10 13.39 -12.74 15.84
N LEU A 11 12.11 -12.74 16.19
CA LEU A 11 11.27 -11.54 16.34
C LEU A 11 10.89 -11.28 17.80
N GLU A 12 11.55 -11.96 18.75
CA GLU A 12 11.30 -11.84 20.19
C GLU A 12 11.56 -10.43 20.72
N SER A 13 12.43 -9.66 20.05
CA SER A 13 12.68 -8.24 20.36
C SER A 13 11.48 -7.34 20.08
N ILE A 14 10.51 -7.80 19.27
CA ILE A 14 9.26 -7.10 19.00
C ILE A 14 8.16 -7.70 19.89
N TYR A 15 7.90 -9.00 19.72
CA TYR A 15 6.98 -9.76 20.57
C TYR A 15 7.45 -11.21 20.71
N PRO A 16 7.43 -11.80 21.93
CA PRO A 16 7.81 -13.19 22.14
C PRO A 16 6.98 -14.19 21.31
N SER A 17 5.66 -13.97 21.21
CA SER A 17 4.75 -14.74 20.36
C SER A 17 3.42 -13.99 20.14
N ILE A 18 2.55 -14.49 19.27
CA ILE A 18 1.20 -13.89 19.09
C ILE A 18 0.32 -14.05 20.34
N GLU A 19 0.60 -15.04 21.18
CA GLU A 19 -0.06 -15.32 22.47
C GLU A 19 0.59 -14.58 23.65
N SER A 20 1.75 -13.95 23.44
CA SER A 20 2.46 -13.22 24.50
C SER A 20 1.59 -12.09 25.07
N LYS A 21 1.79 -11.83 26.37
CA LYS A 21 1.06 -10.76 27.08
C LYS A 21 1.31 -9.41 26.43
N GLU A 22 2.55 -9.17 26.01
CA GLU A 22 3.03 -7.97 25.34
C GLU A 22 2.25 -7.72 24.04
N HIS A 23 2.05 -8.77 23.23
CA HIS A 23 1.30 -8.65 21.98
C HIS A 23 -0.20 -8.43 22.20
N GLN A 24 -0.79 -9.05 23.23
CA GLN A 24 -2.20 -8.82 23.58
C GLN A 24 -2.44 -7.41 24.16
N GLU A 25 -1.49 -6.91 24.96
CA GLU A 25 -1.48 -5.53 25.43
C GLU A 25 -1.33 -4.55 24.27
N ALA A 26 -0.45 -4.84 23.30
CA ALA A 26 -0.31 -4.05 22.08
C ALA A 26 -1.60 -3.98 21.26
N LYS A 27 -2.31 -5.11 21.07
CA LYS A 27 -3.65 -5.13 20.43
C LYS A 27 -4.64 -4.22 21.14
N THR A 28 -4.67 -4.29 22.47
CA THR A 28 -5.57 -3.48 23.29
C THR A 28 -5.23 -2.00 23.20
N ASN A 29 -3.94 -1.66 23.29
CA ASN A 29 -3.45 -0.29 23.17
C ASN A 29 -3.70 0.30 21.79
N LEU A 30 -3.53 -0.50 20.73
CA LEU A 30 -3.86 -0.09 19.37
C LEU A 30 -5.34 0.22 19.23
N LYS A 31 -6.22 -0.68 19.68
CA LYS A 31 -7.68 -0.47 19.65
C LYS A 31 -8.09 0.79 20.40
N ASN A 32 -7.54 1.01 21.59
CA ASN A 32 -7.84 2.20 22.38
C ASN A 32 -7.34 3.47 21.70
N GLY A 33 -6.11 3.46 21.19
CA GLY A 33 -5.53 4.59 20.48
C GLY A 33 -6.29 4.96 19.20
N LEU A 34 -6.78 3.98 18.46
CA LEU A 34 -7.63 4.22 17.28
C LEU A 34 -8.99 4.81 17.68
N SER A 35 -9.63 4.29 18.72
CA SER A 35 -10.88 4.84 19.26
C SER A 35 -10.74 6.30 19.73
N GLU A 36 -9.63 6.62 20.38
CA GLU A 36 -9.30 7.99 20.79
C GLU A 36 -9.09 8.91 19.59
N LEU A 37 -8.34 8.47 18.58
CA LEU A 37 -8.12 9.22 17.34
C LEU A 37 -9.43 9.43 16.57
N ALA A 38 -10.26 8.39 16.44
CA ALA A 38 -11.58 8.46 15.83
C ALA A 38 -12.46 9.49 16.54
N SER A 39 -12.42 9.52 17.87
CA SER A 39 -13.13 10.51 18.68
C SER A 39 -12.60 11.93 18.44
N LEU A 40 -11.28 12.12 18.35
CA LEU A 40 -10.66 13.41 18.08
C LEU A 40 -11.04 13.98 16.70
N VAL A 41 -11.07 13.15 15.65
CA VAL A 41 -11.47 13.61 14.31
C VAL A 41 -12.99 13.79 14.19
N ALA A 42 -13.79 13.19 15.07
CA ALA A 42 -15.23 13.39 15.10
C ALA A 42 -15.66 14.72 15.73
N THR A 43 -14.89 15.26 16.69
CA THR A 43 -15.28 16.48 17.42
C THR A 43 -15.17 17.76 16.61
N LYS A 44 -14.27 17.81 15.62
CA LYS A 44 -13.94 18.97 14.76
C LYS A 44 -13.66 20.27 15.56
N PRO A 45 -12.38 20.70 15.66
CA PRO A 45 -12.04 21.85 16.48
C PRO A 45 -12.59 23.17 15.92
N SER A 46 -12.81 24.16 16.80
CA SER A 46 -12.98 25.54 16.38
C SER A 46 -11.66 26.10 15.81
N ARG A 47 -11.71 27.27 15.16
CA ARG A 47 -10.48 27.92 14.67
C ARG A 47 -9.51 28.25 15.81
N GLU A 48 -10.02 28.62 16.97
CA GLU A 48 -9.23 29.00 18.15
C GLU A 48 -8.62 27.76 18.82
N ASP A 49 -9.38 26.65 18.88
CA ASP A 49 -8.94 25.40 19.51
C ASP A 49 -8.03 24.54 18.61
N PHE A 50 -8.01 24.82 17.30
CA PHE A 50 -7.30 24.01 16.31
C PHE A 50 -5.82 23.74 16.66
N PRO A 51 -4.99 24.71 17.11
CA PRO A 51 -3.61 24.43 17.48
C PRO A 51 -3.48 23.39 18.60
N SER A 52 -4.29 23.49 19.65
CA SER A 52 -4.27 22.55 20.79
C SER A 52 -4.80 21.17 20.40
N TRP A 53 -5.85 21.15 19.57
CA TRP A 53 -6.36 19.94 18.96
C TRP A 53 -5.30 19.25 18.10
N LEU A 54 -4.59 19.99 17.24
CA LEU A 54 -3.57 19.43 16.36
C LEU A 54 -2.38 18.87 17.14
N ASN A 55 -1.93 19.53 18.21
CA ASN A 55 -0.92 18.98 19.12
C ASN A 55 -1.39 17.63 19.70
N SER A 56 -2.61 17.61 20.24
CA SER A 56 -3.19 16.39 20.84
C SER A 56 -3.33 15.26 19.81
N TYR A 57 -3.80 15.58 18.60
CA TYR A 57 -3.90 14.63 17.51
C TYR A 57 -2.53 14.06 17.14
N LEU A 58 -1.53 14.91 16.89
CA LEU A 58 -0.20 14.46 16.45
C LEU A 58 0.52 13.59 17.50
N GLU A 59 0.42 13.94 18.79
CA GLU A 59 0.94 13.10 19.87
C GLU A 59 0.35 11.69 19.85
N LYS A 60 -0.98 11.59 19.75
CA LYS A 60 -1.67 10.30 19.81
C LYS A 60 -1.50 9.54 18.50
N TYR A 61 -1.54 10.23 17.37
CA TYR A 61 -1.32 9.67 16.05
C TYR A 61 0.07 9.03 15.97
N ASN A 62 1.12 9.76 16.34
CA ASN A 62 2.48 9.23 16.29
C ASN A 62 2.64 7.97 17.15
N LYS A 63 2.07 7.95 18.36
CA LYS A 63 2.14 6.77 19.24
C LYS A 63 1.35 5.58 18.68
N THR A 64 0.10 5.80 18.29
CA THR A 64 -0.81 4.75 17.81
C THR A 64 -0.34 4.17 16.48
N ILE A 65 0.09 5.02 15.54
CA ILE A 65 0.53 4.57 14.22
C ILE A 65 1.89 3.89 14.27
N SER A 66 2.81 4.33 15.13
CA SER A 66 4.06 3.60 15.36
C SER A 66 3.81 2.18 15.90
N LEU A 67 2.83 2.04 16.81
CA LEU A 67 2.42 0.74 17.34
C LEU A 67 1.78 -0.13 16.24
N PHE A 68 0.85 0.44 15.47
CA PHE A 68 0.24 -0.22 14.31
C PHE A 68 1.29 -0.75 13.33
N GLN A 69 2.25 0.09 12.93
CA GLN A 69 3.31 -0.28 11.99
C GLN A 69 4.18 -1.41 12.53
N SER A 70 4.53 -1.37 13.82
CA SER A 70 5.32 -2.43 14.48
C SER A 70 4.57 -3.76 14.50
N MET A 71 3.28 -3.73 14.84
CA MET A 71 2.43 -4.93 14.85
C MET A 71 2.20 -5.47 13.43
N TYR A 72 1.96 -4.60 12.47
CA TYR A 72 1.77 -4.96 11.06
C TYR A 72 3.02 -5.63 10.49
N ALA A 73 4.20 -5.05 10.72
CA ALA A 73 5.48 -5.61 10.31
C ALA A 73 5.74 -6.99 10.95
N TYR A 74 5.49 -7.12 12.26
CA TYR A 74 5.62 -8.40 12.97
C TYR A 74 4.70 -9.48 12.39
N ALA A 75 3.41 -9.15 12.18
CA ALA A 75 2.42 -10.09 11.67
C ALA A 75 2.74 -10.56 10.24
N HIS A 76 3.19 -9.65 9.37
CA HIS A 76 3.68 -10.00 8.05
C HIS A 76 4.93 -10.88 8.11
N ALA A 77 5.90 -10.55 8.97
CA ALA A 77 7.14 -11.30 9.08
C ALA A 77 6.90 -12.76 9.52
N ILE A 78 6.10 -12.99 10.57
CA ILE A 78 5.77 -14.36 11.02
C ILE A 78 4.95 -15.13 9.97
N TYR A 79 3.98 -14.48 9.32
CA TYR A 79 3.15 -15.13 8.31
C TYR A 79 3.97 -15.48 7.05
N SER A 80 4.89 -14.61 6.64
CA SER A 80 5.76 -14.86 5.49
C SER A 80 6.71 -16.06 5.69
N CYS A 81 7.03 -16.40 6.95
CA CYS A 81 7.84 -17.57 7.29
C CYS A 81 7.04 -18.89 7.29
N ASP A 82 5.72 -18.84 7.50
CA ASP A 82 4.82 -19.99 7.42
C ASP A 82 3.43 -19.55 6.97
N THR A 83 3.25 -19.46 5.65
CA THR A 83 1.99 -18.99 5.05
C THR A 83 0.85 -19.99 5.17
N THR A 84 1.12 -21.19 5.70
CA THR A 84 0.12 -22.24 5.95
C THR A 84 -0.45 -22.20 7.37
N ASN A 85 0.14 -21.40 8.25
CA ASN A 85 -0.29 -21.26 9.63
C ASN A 85 -1.53 -20.38 9.76
N THR A 86 -2.67 -21.01 10.04
CA THR A 86 -3.95 -20.32 10.23
C THR A 86 -3.94 -19.32 11.39
N ALA A 87 -3.16 -19.54 12.46
CA ALA A 87 -3.07 -18.61 13.57
C ALA A 87 -2.35 -17.32 13.17
N PHE A 88 -1.27 -17.44 12.38
CA PHE A 88 -0.56 -16.27 11.83
C PHE A 88 -1.43 -15.51 10.82
N LEU A 89 -2.14 -16.22 9.94
CA LEU A 89 -3.08 -15.61 9.00
C LEU A 89 -4.21 -14.85 9.72
N ASN A 90 -4.80 -15.45 10.75
CA ASN A 90 -5.84 -14.81 11.54
C ASN A 90 -5.31 -13.57 12.28
N ASN A 91 -4.09 -13.63 12.80
CA ASN A 91 -3.45 -12.48 13.43
C ASN A 91 -3.23 -11.33 12.45
N LEU A 92 -2.67 -11.63 11.27
CA LEU A 92 -2.47 -10.66 10.20
C LEU A 92 -3.81 -10.04 9.78
N SER A 93 -4.84 -10.85 9.55
CA SER A 93 -6.17 -10.40 9.16
C SER A 93 -6.80 -9.44 10.19
N GLN A 94 -6.61 -9.70 11.49
CA GLN A 94 -7.08 -8.81 12.56
C GLN A 94 -6.37 -7.45 12.53
N ILE A 95 -5.07 -7.43 12.27
CA ILE A 95 -4.30 -6.17 12.20
C ILE A 95 -4.64 -5.43 10.90
N GLU A 96 -4.87 -6.13 9.78
CA GLU A 96 -5.32 -5.54 8.52
C GLU A 96 -6.70 -4.86 8.63
N GLN A 97 -7.59 -5.35 9.49
CA GLN A 97 -8.86 -4.66 9.76
C GLN A 97 -8.64 -3.26 10.35
N ALA A 98 -7.63 -3.08 11.19
CA ALA A 98 -7.28 -1.78 11.76
C ALA A 98 -6.77 -0.78 10.70
N LEU A 99 -6.23 -1.26 9.56
CA LEU A 99 -5.78 -0.39 8.48
C LEU A 99 -6.93 0.44 7.89
N VAL A 100 -8.14 -0.14 7.80
CA VAL A 100 -9.32 0.57 7.29
C VAL A 100 -9.67 1.75 8.19
N GLU A 101 -9.62 1.55 9.51
CA GLU A 101 -9.88 2.60 10.50
C GLU A 101 -8.79 3.69 10.44
N VAL A 102 -7.51 3.31 10.33
CA VAL A 102 -6.40 4.24 10.14
C VAL A 102 -6.60 5.11 8.89
N GLN A 103 -7.04 4.52 7.78
CA GLN A 103 -7.29 5.24 6.53
C GLN A 103 -8.42 6.25 6.66
N ASP A 104 -9.53 5.88 7.30
CA ASP A 104 -10.67 6.78 7.52
C ASP A 104 -10.31 7.94 8.47
N ILE A 105 -9.58 7.65 9.56
CA ILE A 105 -9.04 8.68 10.46
C ILE A 105 -8.13 9.64 9.69
N GLY A 106 -7.22 9.11 8.86
CA GLY A 106 -6.29 9.92 8.05
C GLY A 106 -7.02 10.82 7.04
N PHE A 107 -8.08 10.32 6.42
CA PHE A 107 -8.94 11.12 5.53
C PHE A 107 -9.61 12.28 6.29
N LEU A 108 -10.26 11.98 7.43
CA LEU A 108 -10.94 13.01 8.23
C LEU A 108 -9.97 14.05 8.79
N PHE A 109 -8.80 13.60 9.25
CA PHE A 109 -7.72 14.48 9.68
C PHE A 109 -7.29 15.43 8.56
N THR A 110 -7.08 14.91 7.35
CA THR A 110 -6.67 15.73 6.19
C THR A 110 -7.71 16.79 5.85
N LYS A 111 -9.01 16.46 5.94
CA LYS A 111 -10.11 17.43 5.76
C LYS A 111 -10.06 18.54 6.81
N ILE A 112 -9.96 18.19 8.10
CA ILE A 112 -9.87 19.18 9.19
C ILE A 112 -8.61 20.05 9.04
N LEU A 113 -7.47 19.44 8.75
CA LEU A 113 -6.21 20.14 8.52
C LEU A 113 -6.33 21.17 7.38
N THR A 114 -6.98 20.78 6.28
CA THR A 114 -7.18 21.64 5.11
C THR A 114 -8.13 22.80 5.40
N GLU A 115 -9.25 22.53 6.07
CA GLU A 115 -10.22 23.55 6.52
C GLU A 115 -9.55 24.61 7.42
N HIS A 116 -8.58 24.20 8.24
CA HIS A 116 -7.91 25.06 9.22
C HIS A 116 -6.49 25.51 8.82
N LYS A 117 -6.06 25.31 7.57
CA LYS A 117 -4.67 25.58 7.12
C LYS A 117 -4.14 26.98 7.48
N GLN A 118 -5.01 27.99 7.54
CA GLN A 118 -4.65 29.36 7.91
C GLN A 118 -4.21 29.52 9.38
N ALA A 119 -4.48 28.54 10.25
CA ALA A 119 -4.06 28.52 11.65
C ALA A 119 -2.70 27.84 11.87
N LEU A 120 -2.10 27.22 10.83
CA LEU A 120 -0.80 26.55 10.94
C LEU A 120 0.35 27.46 11.42
N PRO A 121 0.48 28.73 10.99
CA PRO A 121 1.52 29.61 11.52
C PRO A 121 1.43 29.80 13.04
N ASN A 122 0.21 29.93 13.58
CA ASN A 122 -0.02 30.04 15.02
C ASN A 122 0.30 28.72 15.73
N PHE A 123 -0.06 27.60 15.11
CA PHE A 123 0.30 26.28 15.62
C PHE A 123 1.81 26.09 15.77
N TYR A 124 2.61 26.43 14.75
CA TYR A 124 4.07 26.32 14.86
C TYR A 124 4.69 27.28 15.88
N THR A 125 4.04 28.43 16.11
CA THR A 125 4.46 29.36 17.16
C THR A 125 4.18 28.79 18.55
N ALA A 126 3.02 28.19 18.77
CA ALA A 126 2.62 27.59 20.04
C ALA A 126 3.32 26.24 20.32
N TYR A 127 3.63 25.47 19.28
CA TYR A 127 4.27 24.15 19.36
C TYR A 127 5.47 24.05 18.40
N PRO A 128 6.59 24.74 18.69
CA PRO A 128 7.75 24.82 17.80
C PRO A 128 8.38 23.46 17.45
N GLN A 129 8.19 22.44 18.29
CA GLN A 129 8.66 21.08 18.05
C GLN A 129 8.10 20.45 16.77
N TYR A 130 6.97 20.94 16.25
CA TYR A 130 6.36 20.46 15.01
C TYR A 130 6.73 21.28 13.77
N THR A 131 7.69 22.22 13.85
CA THR A 131 8.11 22.99 12.68
C THR A 131 8.60 22.09 11.52
N SER A 132 9.27 20.97 11.85
CA SER A 132 9.70 19.97 10.88
C SER A 132 8.55 19.21 10.19
N TYR A 133 7.33 19.26 10.75
CA TYR A 133 6.13 18.65 10.17
C TYR A 133 5.48 19.54 9.11
N SER A 134 5.94 20.78 8.94
CA SER A 134 5.38 21.71 7.95
C SER A 134 5.29 21.13 6.55
N PHE A 135 6.36 20.46 6.11
CA PHE A 135 6.39 19.81 4.81
C PHE A 135 5.29 18.75 4.65
N ILE A 136 5.19 17.79 5.58
CA ILE A 136 4.22 16.69 5.46
C ILE A 136 2.78 17.17 5.63
N LEU A 137 2.54 18.16 6.50
CA LEU A 137 1.20 18.73 6.70
C LEU A 137 0.74 19.51 5.45
N ASN A 138 1.64 20.22 4.78
CA ASN A 138 1.32 20.88 3.52
C ASN A 138 1.06 19.86 2.39
N GLU A 139 1.82 18.76 2.33
CA GLU A 139 1.57 17.68 1.37
C GLU A 139 0.17 17.06 1.56
N TYR A 140 -0.30 16.89 2.80
CA TYR A 140 -1.68 16.46 3.06
C TYR A 140 -2.72 17.48 2.59
N ILE A 141 -2.47 18.78 2.82
CA ILE A 141 -3.36 19.86 2.37
C ILE A 141 -3.44 19.91 0.84
N GLU A 142 -2.31 19.74 0.14
CA GLU A 142 -2.26 19.68 -1.32
C GLU A 142 -3.00 18.45 -1.84
N GLY A 143 -2.75 17.29 -1.22
CA GLY A 143 -3.42 16.02 -1.54
C GLY A 143 -4.93 16.04 -1.32
N ASP A 144 -5.44 16.90 -0.44
CA ASP A 144 -6.88 16.99 -0.15
C ASP A 144 -7.71 17.37 -1.38
N SER A 145 -7.13 18.17 -2.28
CA SER A 145 -7.75 18.56 -3.56
C SER A 145 -7.97 17.39 -4.52
N HIS A 146 -7.31 16.26 -4.26
CA HIS A 146 -7.39 15.02 -5.03
C HIS A 146 -8.22 13.93 -4.36
N TYR A 147 -8.93 14.24 -3.28
CA TYR A 147 -9.94 13.34 -2.72
C TYR A 147 -11.32 13.57 -3.33
N MET A 148 -12.07 12.48 -3.53
CA MET A 148 -13.52 12.57 -3.76
C MET A 148 -14.26 12.87 -2.44
N SER A 149 -15.60 12.90 -2.49
CA SER A 149 -16.38 12.86 -1.24
C SER A 149 -16.09 11.59 -0.44
N ARG A 150 -16.33 11.61 0.87
CA ARG A 150 -16.08 10.44 1.75
C ARG A 150 -16.90 9.24 1.30
N GLU A 151 -18.15 9.46 0.89
CA GLU A 151 -19.05 8.44 0.38
C GLU A 151 -18.52 7.81 -0.92
N GLU A 152 -18.01 8.64 -1.84
CA GLU A 152 -17.39 8.17 -3.09
C GLU A 152 -16.08 7.41 -2.84
N GLU A 153 -15.22 7.88 -1.94
CA GLU A 153 -13.99 7.15 -1.57
C GLU A 153 -14.30 5.80 -0.92
N ASN A 154 -15.28 5.76 0.00
CA ASN A 154 -15.72 4.52 0.62
C ASN A 154 -16.31 3.53 -0.40
N LEU A 155 -17.10 4.03 -1.35
CA LEU A 155 -17.63 3.23 -2.43
C LEU A 155 -16.51 2.70 -3.33
N ALA A 156 -15.57 3.56 -3.75
CA ALA A 156 -14.43 3.19 -4.58
C ALA A 156 -13.57 2.10 -3.93
N ASN A 157 -13.26 2.26 -2.64
CA ASN A 157 -12.51 1.27 -1.86
C ASN A 157 -13.27 -0.06 -1.74
N SER A 158 -14.58 0.00 -1.50
CA SER A 158 -15.43 -1.20 -1.40
C SER A 158 -15.51 -1.98 -2.71
N LEU A 159 -15.59 -1.26 -3.83
CA LEU A 159 -15.67 -1.84 -5.18
C LEU A 159 -14.33 -2.41 -5.66
N GLN A 160 -13.20 -1.92 -5.14
CA GLN A 160 -11.87 -2.32 -5.61
C GLN A 160 -11.63 -3.83 -5.57
N ARG A 161 -12.20 -4.53 -4.57
CA ARG A 161 -12.15 -6.00 -4.45
C ARG A 161 -12.75 -6.74 -5.64
N TYR A 162 -13.78 -6.17 -6.26
CA TYR A 162 -14.50 -6.70 -7.43
C TYR A 162 -13.99 -6.12 -8.76
N ALA A 163 -13.24 -5.02 -8.70
CA ALA A 163 -12.65 -4.35 -9.84
C ALA A 163 -11.17 -4.73 -10.00
N SER A 164 -10.26 -3.76 -9.98
CA SER A 164 -8.85 -3.95 -10.31
C SER A 164 -8.17 -5.11 -9.55
N SER A 165 -8.53 -5.33 -8.28
CA SER A 165 -7.96 -6.45 -7.51
C SER A 165 -8.41 -7.82 -8.04
N ALA A 166 -9.65 -7.96 -8.50
CA ALA A 166 -10.13 -9.21 -9.09
C ALA A 166 -9.45 -9.49 -10.43
N TRP A 167 -9.30 -8.47 -11.28
CA TRP A 167 -8.59 -8.59 -12.56
C TRP A 167 -7.10 -8.88 -12.40
N SER A 168 -6.43 -8.32 -11.38
CA SER A 168 -5.05 -8.66 -11.04
C SER A 168 -4.92 -10.14 -10.66
N ARG A 169 -5.78 -10.63 -9.75
CA ARG A 169 -5.78 -12.04 -9.35
C ARG A 169 -6.05 -12.99 -10.52
N LEU A 170 -6.97 -12.64 -11.41
CA LEU A 170 -7.21 -13.43 -12.61
C LEU A 170 -5.97 -13.48 -13.50
N GLN A 171 -5.31 -12.34 -13.72
CA GLN A 171 -4.07 -12.29 -14.50
C GLN A 171 -2.96 -13.14 -13.86
N GLU A 172 -2.78 -13.08 -12.54
CA GLU A 172 -1.84 -13.90 -11.80
C GLU A 172 -2.14 -15.40 -11.94
N GLN A 173 -3.41 -15.79 -11.84
CA GLN A 173 -3.87 -17.18 -12.00
C GLN A 173 -3.66 -17.71 -13.42
N ILE A 174 -3.93 -16.88 -14.43
CA ILE A 174 -3.66 -17.24 -15.83
C ILE A 174 -2.18 -17.54 -15.98
N ILE A 175 -1.29 -16.61 -15.59
CA ILE A 175 0.16 -16.78 -15.74
C ILE A 175 0.68 -17.99 -14.97
N SER A 176 0.24 -18.21 -13.73
CA SER A 176 0.72 -19.32 -12.90
C SER A 176 0.26 -20.69 -13.40
N SER A 177 -0.84 -20.75 -14.15
CA SER A 177 -1.38 -21.99 -14.72
C SER A 177 -0.82 -22.35 -16.10
N LEU A 178 -0.05 -21.45 -16.74
CA LEU A 178 0.52 -21.70 -18.06
C LEU A 178 1.60 -22.80 -18.01
N VAL A 179 1.39 -23.85 -18.79
CA VAL A 179 2.31 -24.98 -18.96
C VAL A 179 2.48 -25.27 -20.45
N ASP A 180 3.73 -25.39 -20.90
CA ASP A 180 4.02 -25.84 -22.26
C ASP A 180 3.74 -27.34 -22.40
N ALA A 181 2.88 -27.68 -23.36
CA ALA A 181 2.41 -29.06 -23.53
C ALA A 181 3.49 -30.02 -24.04
N GLU A 182 4.53 -29.51 -24.73
CA GLU A 182 5.59 -30.36 -25.28
C GLU A 182 6.65 -30.70 -24.22
N THR A 183 7.03 -29.72 -23.40
CA THR A 183 8.09 -29.88 -22.40
C THR A 183 7.56 -30.21 -21.01
N GLY A 184 6.28 -29.96 -20.74
CA GLY A 184 5.67 -30.05 -19.42
C GLY A 184 6.10 -28.94 -18.45
N LYS A 185 6.88 -27.96 -18.93
CA LYS A 185 7.42 -26.88 -18.09
C LYS A 185 6.40 -25.77 -17.91
N THR A 186 6.35 -25.22 -16.71
CA THR A 186 5.60 -24.02 -16.36
C THR A 186 6.18 -22.77 -17.01
N PHE A 187 5.39 -21.70 -17.06
CA PHE A 187 5.84 -20.38 -17.51
C PHE A 187 7.11 -19.91 -16.77
N ASN A 188 7.18 -20.09 -15.45
CA ASN A 188 8.33 -19.66 -14.64
C ASN A 188 9.58 -20.50 -14.90
N GLU A 189 9.45 -21.81 -15.11
CA GLU A 189 10.58 -22.68 -15.47
C GLU A 189 11.17 -22.27 -16.83
N LEU A 190 10.32 -22.00 -17.82
CA LEU A 190 10.76 -21.49 -19.13
C LEU A 190 11.47 -20.13 -18.98
N ARG A 191 10.94 -19.24 -18.16
CA ARG A 191 11.55 -17.92 -17.92
C ARG A 191 12.92 -18.03 -17.25
N ASN A 192 13.13 -19.00 -16.37
CA ASN A 192 14.43 -19.29 -15.76
C ASN A 192 15.46 -19.80 -16.78
N GLU A 193 15.01 -20.47 -17.85
CA GLU A 193 15.89 -20.94 -18.92
C GLU A 193 16.46 -19.82 -19.80
N ALA A 194 15.97 -18.59 -19.68
CA ALA A 194 16.58 -17.41 -20.29
C ALA A 194 18.05 -17.19 -19.85
N TYR A 195 18.48 -17.81 -18.74
CA TYR A 195 19.84 -17.73 -18.22
C TYR A 195 20.67 -19.00 -18.48
N ALA A 196 20.14 -19.96 -19.23
CA ALA A 196 20.89 -21.18 -19.56
C ALA A 196 22.17 -20.86 -20.35
N GLN A 197 23.24 -21.62 -20.10
CA GLN A 197 24.52 -21.48 -20.81
C GLN A 197 24.35 -21.65 -22.33
N GLU A 198 23.54 -22.63 -22.73
CA GLU A 198 23.30 -22.96 -24.13
C GLU A 198 22.33 -22.01 -24.81
N ARG A 199 22.76 -21.42 -25.93
CA ARG A 199 21.94 -20.45 -26.70
C ARG A 199 20.65 -21.08 -27.24
N THR A 200 20.69 -22.33 -27.63
CA THR A 200 19.53 -23.06 -28.17
C THR A 200 18.43 -23.20 -27.13
N VAL A 201 18.80 -23.52 -25.87
CA VAL A 201 17.86 -23.60 -24.74
C VAL A 201 17.19 -22.25 -24.51
N ARG A 202 17.98 -21.16 -24.41
CA ARG A 202 17.43 -19.80 -24.25
C ARG A 202 16.44 -19.42 -25.35
N LYS A 203 16.78 -19.72 -26.61
CA LYS A 203 15.93 -19.42 -27.77
C LYS A 203 14.61 -20.19 -27.70
N THR A 204 14.68 -21.50 -27.49
CA THR A 204 13.48 -22.35 -27.39
C THR A 204 12.59 -21.89 -26.25
N ALA A 205 13.16 -21.65 -25.07
CA ALA A 205 12.42 -21.19 -23.90
C ALA A 205 11.66 -19.87 -24.17
N PHE A 206 12.33 -18.90 -24.80
CA PHE A 206 11.71 -17.62 -25.19
C PHE A 206 10.57 -17.79 -26.21
N GLU A 207 10.75 -18.64 -27.22
CA GLU A 207 9.70 -18.90 -28.22
C GLU A 207 8.47 -19.58 -27.58
N LYS A 208 8.69 -20.52 -26.66
CA LYS A 208 7.62 -21.18 -25.88
C LYS A 208 6.93 -20.22 -24.92
N GLU A 209 7.69 -19.40 -24.18
CA GLU A 209 7.15 -18.35 -23.30
C GLU A 209 6.20 -17.43 -24.08
N ARG A 210 6.63 -16.96 -25.26
CA ARG A 210 5.79 -16.13 -26.12
C ARG A 210 4.54 -16.85 -26.61
N ALA A 211 4.63 -18.11 -26.99
CA ALA A 211 3.47 -18.90 -27.43
C ALA A 211 2.46 -19.10 -26.28
N LEU A 212 2.92 -19.35 -25.06
CA LEU A 212 2.08 -19.46 -23.87
C LEU A 212 1.34 -18.15 -23.60
N LEU A 213 2.03 -17.02 -23.58
CA LEU A 213 1.41 -15.69 -23.40
C LEU A 213 0.40 -15.40 -24.51
N LYS A 214 0.74 -15.74 -25.76
CA LYS A 214 -0.14 -15.56 -26.92
C LYS A 214 -1.44 -16.35 -26.79
N SER A 215 -1.41 -17.54 -26.19
CA SER A 215 -2.62 -18.36 -25.97
C SER A 215 -3.65 -17.70 -25.06
N SER A 216 -3.22 -16.80 -24.18
CA SER A 216 -4.06 -16.08 -23.22
C SER A 216 -4.17 -14.58 -23.50
N GLU A 217 -3.78 -14.13 -24.70
CA GLU A 217 -3.63 -12.70 -25.01
C GLU A 217 -4.91 -11.90 -24.80
N ILE A 218 -6.07 -12.46 -25.17
CA ILE A 218 -7.36 -11.79 -25.06
C ILE A 218 -7.70 -11.54 -23.58
N ALA A 219 -7.50 -12.55 -22.73
CA ALA A 219 -7.80 -12.45 -21.31
C ALA A 219 -6.84 -11.48 -20.61
N ILE A 220 -5.53 -11.55 -20.91
CA ILE A 220 -4.53 -10.64 -20.35
C ILE A 220 -4.80 -9.19 -20.80
N ALA A 221 -5.08 -8.97 -22.09
CA ALA A 221 -5.42 -7.65 -22.61
C ALA A 221 -6.69 -7.10 -21.96
N ALA A 222 -7.72 -7.93 -21.76
CA ALA A 222 -8.93 -7.54 -21.06
C ALA A 222 -8.64 -7.15 -19.59
N CYS A 223 -7.80 -7.91 -18.87
CA CYS A 223 -7.41 -7.57 -17.50
C CYS A 223 -6.72 -6.21 -17.45
N LEU A 224 -5.72 -5.97 -18.32
CA LEU A 224 -4.98 -4.71 -18.39
C LEU A 224 -5.91 -3.53 -18.72
N ASN A 225 -6.78 -3.68 -19.71
CA ASN A 225 -7.72 -2.64 -20.12
C ASN A 225 -8.70 -2.27 -19.00
N ASN A 226 -9.24 -3.25 -18.29
CA ASN A 226 -10.17 -2.99 -17.18
C ASN A 226 -9.47 -2.33 -15.98
N ILE A 227 -8.26 -2.78 -15.62
CA ILE A 227 -7.47 -2.16 -14.54
C ILE A 227 -7.15 -0.70 -14.88
N LYS A 228 -6.70 -0.43 -16.10
CA LYS A 228 -6.37 0.94 -16.55
C LYS A 228 -7.62 1.80 -16.67
N GLY A 229 -8.71 1.29 -17.24
CA GLY A 229 -10.00 2.00 -17.34
C GLY A 229 -10.51 2.44 -15.97
N ALA A 230 -10.57 1.52 -14.99
CA ALA A 230 -10.97 1.85 -13.63
C ALA A 230 -10.06 2.90 -12.97
N THR A 231 -8.75 2.81 -13.21
CA THR A 231 -7.77 3.80 -12.70
C THR A 231 -8.01 5.18 -13.30
N LEU A 232 -8.25 5.28 -14.62
CA LEU A 232 -8.49 6.54 -15.31
C LEU A 232 -9.78 7.23 -14.82
N GLU A 233 -10.87 6.48 -14.68
CA GLU A 233 -12.14 7.02 -14.18
C GLU A 233 -12.02 7.57 -12.76
N LEU A 234 -11.34 6.83 -11.87
CA LEU A 234 -11.08 7.29 -10.51
C LEU A 234 -10.16 8.52 -10.48
N ASN A 235 -9.11 8.54 -11.31
CA ASN A 235 -8.19 9.68 -11.36
C ASN A 235 -8.88 10.95 -11.83
N LYS A 236 -9.78 10.84 -12.82
CA LYS A 236 -10.60 11.96 -13.30
C LYS A 236 -11.50 12.53 -12.20
N LYS A 237 -12.12 11.66 -11.40
CA LYS A 237 -12.95 12.08 -10.25
C LYS A 237 -12.13 12.69 -9.12
N ARG A 238 -10.87 12.26 -8.97
CA ARG A 238 -9.86 12.80 -8.06
C ARG A 238 -9.08 13.99 -8.63
N SER A 239 -9.56 14.60 -9.72
CA SER A 239 -8.97 15.81 -10.30
C SER A 239 -7.48 15.69 -10.66
N TRP A 240 -7.00 14.49 -11.01
CA TRP A 240 -5.67 14.33 -11.60
C TRP A 240 -5.72 14.69 -13.08
N GLU A 241 -4.79 15.54 -13.53
CA GLU A 241 -4.75 16.00 -14.92
C GLU A 241 -4.27 14.88 -15.85
N GLU A 242 -3.13 14.27 -15.53
CA GLU A 242 -2.59 13.13 -16.25
C GLU A 242 -2.57 11.86 -15.37
N PRO A 243 -2.67 10.66 -15.97
CA PRO A 243 -2.63 9.40 -15.22
C PRO A 243 -1.36 9.22 -14.38
N ILE A 244 -0.25 9.82 -14.82
CA ILE A 244 1.05 9.73 -14.16
C ILE A 244 1.16 10.65 -12.94
N ASP A 245 0.37 11.73 -12.88
CA ASP A 245 0.52 12.79 -11.85
C ASP A 245 0.29 12.26 -10.44
N LYS A 246 -0.68 11.35 -10.29
CA LYS A 246 -0.90 10.66 -9.00
C LYS A 246 0.36 9.94 -8.52
N ALA A 247 1.07 9.27 -9.43
CA ALA A 247 2.29 8.56 -9.10
C ALA A 247 3.45 9.54 -8.84
N LEU A 248 3.56 10.61 -9.62
CA LEU A 248 4.55 11.68 -9.42
C LEU A 248 4.39 12.34 -8.06
N PHE A 249 3.16 12.74 -7.71
CA PHE A 249 2.83 13.34 -6.42
C PHE A 249 3.16 12.40 -5.27
N ALA A 250 2.70 11.15 -5.31
CA ALA A 250 2.95 10.16 -4.26
C ALA A 250 4.44 9.84 -4.06
N ASN A 251 5.28 10.04 -5.08
CA ASN A 251 6.72 9.79 -5.01
C ASN A 251 7.55 11.08 -4.93
N ARG A 252 6.92 12.26 -4.74
CA ARG A 252 7.59 13.58 -4.68
C ARG A 252 8.52 13.82 -5.88
N LEU A 253 8.10 13.37 -7.05
CA LEU A 253 8.89 13.43 -8.28
C LEU A 253 8.30 14.49 -9.21
N SER A 254 9.15 15.34 -9.78
CA SER A 254 8.71 16.25 -10.83
C SER A 254 8.57 15.50 -12.16
N LYS A 255 7.60 15.88 -12.99
CA LYS A 255 7.46 15.33 -14.35
C LYS A 255 8.74 15.48 -15.16
N LYS A 256 9.39 16.65 -15.07
CA LYS A 256 10.69 16.92 -15.71
C LYS A 256 11.78 15.91 -15.30
N SER A 257 11.81 15.49 -14.04
CA SER A 257 12.78 14.49 -13.56
C SER A 257 12.51 13.12 -14.17
N LEU A 258 11.24 12.72 -14.27
CA LEU A 258 10.86 11.47 -14.94
C LEU A 258 11.16 11.52 -16.44
N ASP A 259 10.78 12.60 -17.12
CA ASP A 259 11.01 12.76 -18.55
C ASP A 259 12.51 12.71 -18.88
N ALA A 260 13.35 13.39 -18.08
CA ALA A 260 14.80 13.34 -18.26
C ALA A 260 15.38 11.93 -18.10
N LEU A 261 14.86 11.13 -17.17
CA LEU A 261 15.25 9.73 -17.01
C LEU A 261 14.87 8.91 -18.24
N ILE A 262 13.64 9.06 -18.73
CA ILE A 262 13.16 8.32 -19.90
C ILE A 262 13.96 8.71 -21.15
N SER A 263 14.17 10.00 -21.41
CA SER A 263 14.96 10.46 -22.54
C SER A 263 16.40 9.95 -22.49
N ALA A 264 17.05 9.94 -21.32
CA ALA A 264 18.40 9.40 -21.19
C ALA A 264 18.48 7.89 -21.49
N ILE A 265 17.43 7.13 -21.15
CA ILE A 265 17.32 5.71 -21.50
C ILE A 265 17.15 5.57 -23.02
N GLU A 266 16.24 6.33 -23.63
CA GLU A 266 15.98 6.31 -25.07
C GLU A 266 17.21 6.69 -25.91
N ASP A 267 17.98 7.69 -25.46
CA ASP A 267 19.24 8.11 -26.11
C ASP A 267 20.36 7.06 -25.99
N SER A 268 20.23 6.10 -25.07
CA SER A 268 21.21 5.04 -24.81
C SER A 268 20.86 3.68 -25.41
N LEU A 269 19.68 3.55 -26.04
CA LEU A 269 19.20 2.32 -26.69
C LEU A 269 19.64 2.24 -28.16
#